data_AF-A0A2J7QXF8-F1
#
_entry.id   AF-A0A2J7QXF8-F1
#
_cell.length_a   1.000
_cell.length_b   1.000
_cell.length_c   1.000
_cell.angle_alpha   90.00
_cell.angle_beta   90.00
_cell.angle_gamma   90.00
#
_symmetry.space_group_name_H-M   'P 1'
#
loop_
_entity.id
_entity.type
_entity.pdbx_description
1 polymer ?
#
loop_
_entity_poly.entity_id
_entity_poly.type
_entity_poly.pdbx_seq_one_letter_code
_entity_poly.pdbx_strand_id
1 'polypeptide(L)'
;MQRPTRVFRLKGLLGQATDTYFSDGKVVEKATFWHVNRSKLDAVLASIQAAHQKQMFHQCGVDIQSQAAYELAVQGLIKPENSKIPLLYGIKCVHFQPPDFTIEVQCINEHEMYLRTLIHDTGIQLHSVATCTGLQCIRYDCFTLEHALLRKHWTLQFLLDNMAESNRLLRESEADKRQKSATLLESDISKLKAPVVNS
;
A
#
# COMPACT_ATOMS: atom_id res chain seq x y z
N MET A 1 -7.18 17.64 -0.95
CA MET A 1 -6.71 17.14 0.36
C MET A 1 -6.03 15.79 0.14
N GLN A 2 -4.74 15.67 0.45
CA GLN A 2 -3.94 14.49 0.14
C GLN A 2 -4.34 13.33 1.07
N ARG A 3 -4.66 12.14 0.51
CA ARG A 3 -5.03 10.98 1.34
C ARG A 3 -3.77 10.37 2.00
N PRO A 4 -3.86 9.99 3.28
CA PRO A 4 -2.75 9.36 3.98
C PRO A 4 -2.48 7.94 3.46
N THR A 5 -1.25 7.47 3.65
CA THR A 5 -0.87 6.09 3.36
C THR A 5 -1.53 5.14 4.33
N ARG A 6 -2.07 4.05 3.77
CA ARG A 6 -2.70 2.98 4.54
C ARG A 6 -2.00 1.66 4.27
N VAL A 7 -2.07 0.77 5.24
CA VAL A 7 -1.63 -0.62 5.09
C VAL A 7 -2.81 -1.53 5.35
N PHE A 8 -3.07 -2.43 4.41
CA PHE A 8 -4.13 -3.41 4.48
C PHE A 8 -3.56 -4.81 4.57
N ARG A 9 -4.23 -5.65 5.35
CA ARG A 9 -4.10 -7.10 5.33
C ARG A 9 -5.27 -7.65 4.54
N LEU A 10 -4.98 -8.26 3.40
CA LEU A 10 -5.96 -8.86 2.51
C LEU A 10 -5.85 -10.38 2.60
N LYS A 11 -6.98 -11.05 2.83
CA LYS A 11 -7.08 -12.52 2.82
C LYS A 11 -7.65 -12.97 1.48
N GLY A 12 -7.01 -13.95 0.87
CA GLY A 12 -7.43 -14.55 -0.37
C GLY A 12 -7.60 -16.05 -0.23
N LEU A 13 -8.54 -16.59 -1.00
CA LEU A 13 -8.79 -18.03 -1.15
C LEU A 13 -8.52 -18.42 -2.60
N LEU A 14 -7.55 -19.31 -2.82
CA LEU A 14 -7.21 -19.87 -4.13
C LEU A 14 -8.22 -20.92 -4.58
N GLY A 15 -8.35 -21.10 -5.89
CA GLY A 15 -9.17 -22.11 -6.53
C GLY A 15 -10.66 -21.79 -6.63
N GLN A 16 -11.08 -20.61 -6.16
CA GLN A 16 -12.45 -20.12 -6.29
C GLN A 16 -12.47 -18.63 -6.68
N ALA A 17 -13.31 -18.25 -7.64
CA ALA A 17 -13.64 -16.86 -7.94
C ALA A 17 -15.15 -16.61 -7.83
N THR A 18 -15.48 -15.39 -7.40
CA THR A 18 -16.84 -14.88 -7.26
C THR A 18 -17.06 -13.68 -8.16
N ASP A 19 -18.31 -13.39 -8.51
CA ASP A 19 -18.69 -12.24 -9.35
C ASP A 19 -18.32 -10.88 -8.76
N THR A 20 -18.34 -10.74 -7.43
CA THR A 20 -17.96 -9.50 -6.72
C THR A 20 -16.49 -9.46 -6.29
N TYR A 21 -15.71 -10.49 -6.62
CA TYR A 21 -14.35 -10.74 -6.12
C TYR A 21 -14.22 -10.78 -4.59
N PHE A 22 -15.35 -10.87 -3.88
CA PHE A 22 -15.41 -11.05 -2.44
C PHE A 22 -16.22 -12.30 -2.09
N SER A 23 -15.97 -12.86 -0.91
CA SER A 23 -16.54 -14.14 -0.49
C SER A 23 -18.06 -14.15 -0.30
N ASP A 24 -18.71 -12.98 -0.28
CA ASP A 24 -20.16 -12.83 -0.22
C ASP A 24 -20.85 -13.00 -1.60
N GLY A 25 -20.08 -12.93 -2.68
CA GLY A 25 -20.56 -13.05 -4.04
C GLY A 25 -20.87 -14.47 -4.45
N LYS A 26 -21.55 -14.61 -5.59
CA LYS A 26 -21.84 -15.92 -6.18
C LYS A 26 -20.57 -16.51 -6.78
N VAL A 27 -20.30 -17.78 -6.51
CA VAL A 27 -19.19 -18.50 -7.15
C VAL A 27 -19.45 -18.63 -8.65
N VAL A 28 -18.54 -18.08 -9.45
CA VAL A 28 -18.62 -18.10 -10.93
C VAL A 28 -17.61 -19.05 -11.55
N GLU A 29 -16.49 -19.30 -10.88
CA GLU A 29 -15.41 -20.14 -11.40
C GLU A 29 -14.70 -20.89 -10.29
N LYS A 30 -14.22 -22.10 -10.61
CA LYS A 30 -13.35 -22.91 -9.77
C LYS A 30 -12.17 -23.42 -10.59
N ALA A 31 -10.99 -23.42 -9.99
CA ALA A 31 -9.77 -23.92 -10.63
C ALA A 31 -8.91 -24.71 -9.63
N THR A 32 -7.97 -25.50 -10.16
CA THR A 32 -6.96 -26.16 -9.33
C THR A 32 -5.93 -25.14 -8.83
N PHE A 33 -5.36 -25.41 -7.65
CA PHE A 33 -4.34 -24.55 -7.03
C PHE A 33 -3.13 -25.32 -6.50
N TRP A 34 -3.09 -26.65 -6.69
CA TRP A 34 -2.04 -27.54 -6.16
C TRP A 34 -0.63 -27.20 -6.67
N HIS A 35 -0.53 -26.59 -7.84
CA HIS A 35 0.73 -26.14 -8.43
C HIS A 35 1.25 -24.83 -7.85
N VAL A 36 0.45 -24.13 -7.03
CA VAL A 36 0.79 -22.85 -6.42
C VAL A 36 1.59 -23.08 -5.15
N ASN A 37 2.79 -22.52 -5.10
CA ASN A 37 3.65 -22.55 -3.92
C ASN A 37 4.01 -21.12 -3.50
N ARG A 38 4.62 -20.99 -2.32
CA ARG A 38 4.98 -19.70 -1.75
C ARG A 38 5.88 -18.87 -2.67
N SER A 39 6.90 -19.50 -3.27
CA SER A 39 7.85 -18.82 -4.16
C SER A 39 7.19 -18.27 -5.43
N LYS A 40 6.22 -19.01 -6.01
CA LYS A 40 5.43 -18.52 -7.15
C LYS A 40 4.57 -17.33 -6.77
N LEU A 41 3.92 -17.39 -5.60
CA LEU A 41 3.15 -16.26 -5.07
C LEU A 41 4.04 -15.03 -4.90
N ASP A 42 5.18 -15.16 -4.22
CA ASP A 42 6.10 -14.04 -4.00
C ASP A 42 6.62 -13.44 -5.33
N ALA A 43 6.91 -14.27 -6.34
CA ALA A 43 7.30 -13.82 -7.67
C ALA A 43 6.18 -13.04 -8.39
N VAL A 44 4.92 -13.51 -8.30
CA VAL A 44 3.76 -12.81 -8.85
C VAL A 44 3.53 -11.47 -8.15
N LEU A 45 3.61 -11.44 -6.82
CA LEU A 45 3.46 -10.19 -6.04
C LEU A 45 4.55 -9.17 -6.40
N ALA A 46 5.80 -9.62 -6.59
CA ALA A 46 6.89 -8.75 -7.06
C ALA A 46 6.63 -8.21 -8.48
N SER A 47 6.12 -9.04 -9.39
CA SER A 47 5.71 -8.63 -10.74
C SER A 47 4.60 -7.57 -10.70
N ILE A 48 3.56 -7.79 -9.90
CA ILE A 48 2.46 -6.84 -9.68
C ILE A 48 3.01 -5.50 -9.15
N GLN A 49 3.91 -5.54 -8.16
CA GLN A 49 4.53 -4.33 -7.63
C GLN A 49 5.29 -3.55 -8.70
N ALA A 50 6.11 -4.24 -9.51
CA ALA A 50 6.88 -3.62 -10.58
C ALA A 50 5.98 -3.02 -11.67
N ALA A 51 4.91 -3.73 -12.06
CA ALA A 51 3.93 -3.23 -13.02
C ALA A 51 3.23 -1.97 -12.52
N HIS A 52 2.79 -1.97 -11.26
CA HIS A 52 2.19 -0.80 -10.64
C HIS A 52 3.17 0.37 -10.57
N GLN A 53 4.42 0.14 -10.15
CA GLN A 53 5.46 1.17 -10.09
C GLN A 53 5.69 1.83 -11.46
N LYS A 54 5.81 1.02 -12.52
CA LYS A 54 5.96 1.53 -13.90
C LYS A 54 4.76 2.37 -14.32
N GLN A 55 3.54 1.95 -13.98
CA GLN A 55 2.32 2.72 -14.24
C GLN A 55 2.33 4.06 -13.50
N MET A 56 2.84 4.12 -12.27
CA MET A 56 2.93 5.38 -11.51
C MET A 56 3.83 6.39 -12.21
N PHE A 57 5.04 5.98 -12.63
CA PHE A 57 5.98 6.86 -13.33
C PHE A 57 5.38 7.41 -14.63
N HIS A 58 4.75 6.52 -15.42
CA HIS A 58 4.10 6.92 -16.66
C HIS A 58 2.97 7.93 -16.43
N GLN A 59 2.14 7.73 -15.40
CA GLN A 59 1.04 8.63 -15.05
C GLN A 59 1.50 9.97 -14.48
N CYS A 60 2.70 10.03 -13.89
CA CYS A 60 3.31 11.29 -13.48
C CYS A 60 3.95 12.05 -14.66
N GLY A 61 3.91 11.50 -15.88
CA GLY A 61 4.55 12.10 -17.06
C GLY A 61 6.08 12.01 -17.01
N VAL A 62 6.63 11.12 -16.18
CA VAL A 62 8.07 11.00 -15.95
C VAL A 62 8.56 9.72 -16.59
N ASP A 63 9.53 9.83 -17.49
CA ASP A 63 10.21 8.66 -18.03
C ASP A 63 11.06 8.02 -16.92
N ILE A 64 10.91 6.71 -16.73
CA ILE A 64 11.59 5.96 -15.66
C ILE A 64 13.12 6.00 -15.81
N GLN A 65 13.63 6.26 -17.03
CA GLN A 65 15.05 6.41 -17.33
C GLN A 65 15.56 7.87 -17.20
N SER A 66 14.67 8.81 -16.91
CA SER A 66 15.05 10.23 -16.79
C SER A 66 15.68 10.54 -15.44
N GLN A 67 16.53 11.57 -15.43
CA GLN A 67 17.05 12.17 -14.21
C GLN A 67 15.92 12.60 -13.25
N ALA A 68 14.77 13.03 -13.79
CA ALA A 68 13.59 13.38 -13.01
C ALA A 68 12.97 12.16 -12.29
N ALA A 69 12.96 10.96 -12.89
CA ALA A 69 12.53 9.74 -12.20
C ALA A 69 13.48 9.37 -11.06
N TYR A 70 14.78 9.55 -11.26
CA TYR A 70 15.79 9.32 -10.22
C TYR A 70 15.61 10.31 -9.06
N GLU A 71 15.45 11.60 -9.35
CA GLU A 71 15.19 12.63 -8.35
C GLU A 71 13.90 12.36 -7.57
N LEU A 72 12.82 11.98 -8.26
CA LEU A 72 11.55 11.62 -7.63
C LEU A 72 11.65 10.34 -6.78
N ALA A 73 12.44 9.35 -7.20
CA ALA A 73 12.69 8.14 -6.41
C ALA A 73 13.53 8.44 -5.15
N VAL A 74 14.45 9.40 -5.22
CA VAL A 74 15.30 9.84 -4.11
C VAL A 74 14.54 10.74 -3.13
N GLN A 75 13.61 11.59 -3.61
CA GLN A 75 12.80 12.49 -2.78
C GLN A 75 11.70 11.77 -1.98
N GLY A 76 11.38 10.51 -2.31
CA GLY A 76 10.50 9.65 -1.51
C GLY A 76 9.31 9.07 -2.28
N LEU A 77 8.20 8.81 -1.59
CA LEU A 77 7.01 8.18 -2.19
C LEU A 77 6.41 9.10 -3.25
N ILE A 78 6.50 8.71 -4.52
CA ILE A 78 5.88 9.41 -5.64
C ILE A 78 4.37 9.48 -5.41
N LYS A 79 3.83 10.71 -5.39
CA LYS A 79 2.41 10.97 -5.23
C LYS A 79 1.93 11.77 -6.46
N PRO A 80 1.29 11.13 -7.44
CA PRO A 80 0.70 11.81 -8.58
C PRO A 80 -0.27 12.88 -8.09
N GLU A 81 -0.30 13.98 -8.83
CA GLU A 81 -1.16 15.13 -8.57
C GLU A 81 -2.65 14.75 -8.64
N ASN A 82 -2.97 13.70 -9.41
CA ASN A 82 -4.32 13.16 -9.50
C ASN A 82 -4.65 12.23 -8.32
N SER A 83 -5.40 12.75 -7.35
CA SER A 83 -5.81 12.04 -6.14
C SER A 83 -6.81 10.89 -6.34
N LYS A 84 -7.19 10.57 -7.58
CA LYS A 84 -8.21 9.54 -7.88
C LYS A 84 -7.63 8.17 -8.20
N ILE A 85 -6.34 8.07 -8.53
CA ILE A 85 -5.74 6.81 -8.97
C ILE A 85 -5.18 6.06 -7.75
N PRO A 86 -5.60 4.80 -7.50
CA PRO A 86 -5.00 3.96 -6.47
C PRO A 86 -3.52 3.71 -6.75
N LEU A 87 -2.69 3.79 -5.71
CA LEU A 87 -1.26 3.54 -5.83
C LEU A 87 -0.81 2.50 -4.83
N LEU A 88 -0.08 1.52 -5.33
CA LEU A 88 0.51 0.42 -4.58
C LEU A 88 2.00 0.67 -4.34
N TYR A 89 2.38 1.03 -3.12
CA TYR A 89 3.78 1.25 -2.76
C TYR A 89 4.52 -0.03 -2.38
N GLY A 90 3.80 -1.02 -1.85
CA GLY A 90 4.41 -2.27 -1.43
C GLY A 90 3.39 -3.38 -1.30
N ILE A 91 3.79 -4.58 -1.66
CA ILE A 91 2.98 -5.79 -1.54
C ILE A 91 3.86 -6.97 -1.14
N LYS A 92 3.43 -7.74 -0.15
CA LYS A 92 4.15 -8.93 0.30
C LYS A 92 3.20 -9.99 0.82
N CYS A 93 3.56 -11.26 0.70
CA CYS A 93 2.85 -12.33 1.38
C CYS A 93 3.29 -12.43 2.84
N VAL A 94 2.34 -12.42 3.77
CA VAL A 94 2.60 -12.57 5.22
C VAL A 94 2.20 -13.94 5.76
N HIS A 95 1.27 -14.63 5.09
CA HIS A 95 0.86 -15.97 5.45
C HIS A 95 0.44 -16.75 4.20
N PHE A 96 0.81 -18.02 4.14
CA PHE A 96 0.52 -18.89 2.99
C PHE A 96 0.28 -20.31 3.48
N GLN A 97 -0.97 -20.73 3.46
CA GLN A 97 -1.42 -22.07 3.81
C GLN A 97 -2.56 -22.45 2.83
N PRO A 98 -2.21 -22.86 1.60
CA PRO A 98 -3.19 -23.10 0.54
C PRO A 98 -4.38 -23.98 1.00
N PRO A 99 -5.62 -23.65 0.59
CA PRO A 99 -5.96 -22.61 -0.40
C PRO A 99 -5.89 -21.18 0.14
N ASP A 100 -5.72 -20.99 1.45
CA ASP A 100 -5.69 -19.67 2.07
C ASP A 100 -4.32 -18.98 1.95
N PHE A 101 -4.35 -17.69 1.67
CA PHE A 101 -3.17 -16.84 1.74
C PHE A 101 -3.53 -15.45 2.25
N THR A 102 -2.52 -14.73 2.73
CA THR A 102 -2.68 -13.37 3.20
C THR A 102 -1.55 -12.51 2.68
N ILE A 103 -1.90 -11.38 2.09
CA ILE A 103 -0.96 -10.36 1.64
C ILE A 103 -1.12 -9.09 2.45
N GLU A 104 -0.03 -8.37 2.61
CA GLU A 104 0.01 -7.03 3.18
C GLU A 104 0.32 -6.03 2.06
N VAL A 105 -0.49 -4.99 1.99
CA VAL A 105 -0.54 -4.03 0.88
C VAL A 105 -0.40 -2.64 1.46
N GLN A 106 0.62 -1.88 1.05
CA GLN A 106 0.76 -0.47 1.38
C GLN A 106 0.34 0.36 0.19
N CYS A 107 -0.68 1.22 0.38
CA CYS A 107 -1.26 1.99 -0.71
C CYS A 107 -1.79 3.36 -0.29
N ILE A 108 -2.11 4.19 -1.29
CA ILE A 108 -2.91 5.43 -1.15
C ILE A 108 -3.99 5.48 -2.22
N ASN A 109 -5.01 6.32 -1.97
CA ASN A 109 -6.14 6.54 -2.89
C ASN A 109 -6.87 5.26 -3.30
N GLU A 110 -6.73 4.21 -2.49
CA GLU A 110 -7.38 2.93 -2.71
C GLU A 110 -8.88 2.99 -2.44
N HIS A 111 -9.57 2.00 -2.99
CA HIS A 111 -10.98 1.72 -2.74
C HIS A 111 -11.16 0.20 -2.67
N GLU A 112 -12.26 -0.25 -2.08
CA GLU A 112 -12.44 -1.68 -1.79
C GLU A 112 -12.38 -2.56 -3.03
N MET A 113 -13.03 -2.14 -4.13
CA MET A 113 -13.02 -2.91 -5.38
C MET A 113 -11.60 -3.11 -5.90
N TYR A 114 -10.73 -2.09 -5.84
CA TYR A 114 -9.33 -2.22 -6.23
C TYR A 114 -8.59 -3.29 -5.42
N LEU A 115 -8.79 -3.33 -4.10
CA LEU A 115 -8.15 -4.33 -3.23
C LEU A 115 -8.69 -5.74 -3.48
N ARG A 116 -9.98 -5.87 -3.80
CA ARG A 116 -10.60 -7.16 -4.18
C ARG A 116 -10.05 -7.64 -5.53
N THR A 117 -9.98 -6.75 -6.52
CA THR A 117 -9.39 -7.01 -7.84
C THR A 117 -7.92 -7.42 -7.72
N LEU A 118 -7.15 -6.80 -6.83
CA LEU A 118 -5.75 -7.20 -6.59
C LEU A 118 -5.61 -8.67 -6.19
N ILE A 119 -6.51 -9.19 -5.34
CA ILE A 119 -6.55 -10.62 -4.99
C ILE A 119 -6.93 -11.47 -6.19
N HIS A 120 -7.95 -11.06 -6.94
CA HIS A 120 -8.39 -11.76 -8.14
C HIS A 120 -7.26 -11.86 -9.19
N ASP A 121 -6.63 -10.74 -9.54
CA ASP A 121 -5.51 -10.65 -10.49
C ASP A 121 -4.31 -11.48 -10.04
N THR A 122 -4.04 -11.52 -8.73
CA THR A 122 -3.00 -12.41 -8.17
C THR A 122 -3.33 -13.88 -8.47
N GLY A 123 -4.59 -14.28 -8.32
CA GLY A 123 -5.06 -15.63 -8.68
C GLY A 123 -4.86 -15.95 -10.16
N ILE A 124 -5.26 -15.02 -11.04
CA ILE A 124 -5.10 -15.15 -12.50
C ILE A 124 -3.63 -15.30 -12.90
N GLN A 125 -2.74 -14.47 -12.35
CA GLN A 125 -1.29 -14.54 -12.63
C GLN A 125 -0.64 -15.83 -12.10
N LEU A 126 -1.25 -16.51 -11.13
CA LEU A 126 -0.81 -17.81 -10.64
C LEU A 126 -1.36 -18.99 -11.47
N HIS A 127 -2.03 -18.72 -12.59
CA HIS A 127 -2.72 -19.70 -13.41
C HIS A 127 -3.75 -20.51 -12.58
N SER A 128 -4.49 -19.81 -11.73
CA SER A 128 -5.62 -20.32 -10.96
C SER A 128 -6.67 -19.21 -10.91
N VAL A 129 -7.53 -19.23 -9.88
CA VAL A 129 -8.41 -18.11 -9.55
C VAL A 129 -8.34 -17.84 -8.05
N ALA A 130 -8.69 -16.63 -7.63
CA ALA A 130 -8.81 -16.30 -6.23
C ALA A 130 -9.97 -15.34 -5.96
N THR A 131 -10.50 -15.42 -4.73
CA THR A 131 -11.50 -14.49 -4.21
C THR A 131 -11.02 -13.90 -2.89
N CYS A 132 -11.35 -12.64 -2.64
CA CYS A 132 -11.01 -11.97 -1.38
C CYS A 132 -11.97 -12.43 -0.27
N THR A 133 -11.43 -12.96 0.82
CA THR A 133 -12.20 -13.43 1.98
C THR A 133 -12.15 -12.46 3.15
N GLY A 134 -11.29 -11.44 3.10
CA GLY A 134 -11.22 -10.44 4.16
C GLY A 134 -10.35 -9.24 3.82
N LEU A 135 -10.80 -8.07 4.22
CA LEU A 135 -10.06 -6.80 4.12
C LEU A 135 -9.94 -6.19 5.53
N GLN A 136 -8.72 -5.89 5.96
CA GLN A 136 -8.48 -5.24 7.23
C GLN A 136 -7.44 -4.14 7.07
N CYS A 137 -7.80 -2.89 7.35
CA CYS A 137 -6.83 -1.81 7.49
C CYS A 137 -6.08 -2.01 8.81
N ILE A 138 -4.76 -2.21 8.75
CA ILE A 138 -3.90 -2.44 9.93
C ILE A 138 -3.09 -1.20 10.32
N ARG A 139 -2.95 -0.24 9.41
CA ARG A 139 -2.29 1.05 9.66
C ARG A 139 -2.92 2.15 8.81
N TYR A 140 -3.12 3.31 9.42
CA TYR A 140 -3.58 4.54 8.81
C TYR A 140 -2.63 5.67 9.22
N ASP A 141 -1.73 6.08 8.32
CA ASP A 141 -0.66 7.04 8.63
C ASP A 141 0.14 6.63 9.89
N CYS A 142 0.08 7.43 10.96
CA CYS A 142 0.69 7.15 12.26
C CYS A 142 -0.12 6.19 13.14
N PHE A 143 -1.39 5.94 12.83
CA PHE A 143 -2.25 5.07 13.62
C PHE A 143 -2.11 3.61 13.20
N THR A 144 -1.89 2.74 14.17
CA THR A 144 -1.92 1.27 14.02
C THR A 144 -3.16 0.68 14.72
N LEU A 145 -3.37 -0.63 14.58
CA LEU A 145 -4.44 -1.36 15.28
C LEU A 145 -4.44 -1.17 16.81
N GLU A 146 -3.28 -0.90 17.43
CA GLU A 146 -3.17 -0.70 18.88
C GLU A 146 -3.88 0.58 19.35
N HIS A 147 -4.00 1.56 18.45
CA HIS A 147 -4.67 2.82 18.71
C HIS A 147 -6.18 2.73 18.46
N ALA A 148 -6.66 1.62 17.89
CA ALA A 148 -8.06 1.42 17.56
C ALA A 148 -8.87 1.12 18.83
N LEU A 149 -9.88 1.96 19.10
CA LEU A 149 -10.76 1.75 20.24
C LEU A 149 -11.79 0.66 19.94
N LEU A 150 -11.61 -0.51 20.58
CA LEU A 150 -12.56 -1.62 20.48
C LEU A 150 -13.93 -1.22 21.05
N ARG A 151 -15.00 -1.77 20.47
CA ARG A 151 -16.39 -1.45 20.85
C ARG A 151 -16.70 -1.65 22.34
N LYS A 152 -16.06 -2.63 22.97
CA LYS A 152 -16.16 -2.89 24.41
C LYS A 152 -15.60 -1.77 25.30
N HIS A 153 -14.77 -0.87 24.75
CA HIS A 153 -14.17 0.26 25.45
C HIS A 153 -14.80 1.59 25.05
N TRP A 154 -16.01 1.59 24.46
CA TRP A 154 -16.74 2.83 24.12
C TRP A 154 -17.38 3.45 25.37
N THR A 155 -16.55 3.85 26.32
CA THR A 155 -16.94 4.63 27.50
C THR A 155 -16.29 6.00 27.41
N LEU A 156 -16.91 7.02 28.01
CA LEU A 156 -16.43 8.40 27.94
C LEU A 156 -14.95 8.54 28.30
N GLN A 157 -14.49 7.88 29.37
CA GLN A 157 -13.09 7.97 29.80
C GLN A 157 -12.12 7.47 28.73
N PHE A 158 -12.35 6.26 28.21
CA PHE A 158 -11.51 5.69 27.15
C PHE A 158 -11.56 6.50 25.85
N LEU A 159 -12.69 7.15 25.55
CA LEU A 159 -12.80 8.06 24.42
C LEU A 159 -11.91 9.31 24.62
N LEU A 160 -11.95 9.92 25.81
CA LEU A 160 -11.11 11.08 26.15
C LEU A 160 -9.63 10.72 26.08
N ASP A 161 -9.24 9.58 26.67
CA ASP A 161 -7.85 9.10 26.66
C ASP A 161 -7.38 8.82 25.22
N ASN A 162 -8.21 8.16 24.40
CA ASN A 162 -7.90 7.88 23.01
C ASN A 162 -7.80 9.15 22.16
N MET A 163 -8.63 10.17 22.40
CA MET A 163 -8.53 11.47 21.73
C MET A 163 -7.26 12.21 22.11
N ALA A 164 -6.88 12.20 23.40
CA ALA A 164 -5.65 12.81 23.86
C ALA A 164 -4.42 12.16 23.20
N GLU A 165 -4.39 10.83 23.17
CA GLU A 165 -3.33 10.07 22.51
C GLU A 165 -3.30 10.32 21.00
N SER A 166 -4.45 10.34 20.34
CA SER A 166 -4.54 10.59 18.91
C SER A 166 -4.01 11.98 18.53
N ASN A 167 -4.33 13.00 19.33
CA ASN A 167 -3.82 14.35 19.12
C ASN A 167 -2.30 14.43 19.29
N ARG A 168 -1.73 13.68 20.23
CA ARG A 168 -0.28 13.58 20.41
C ARG A 168 0.39 12.98 19.17
N LEU A 169 -0.08 11.83 18.70
CA LEU A 169 0.47 11.13 17.54
C LEU A 169 0.36 11.94 16.24
N LEU A 170 -0.73 12.70 16.07
CA LEU A 170 -0.88 13.60 14.92
C LEU A 170 0.19 14.70 14.94
N ARG A 171 0.44 15.32 16.10
CA ARG A 171 1.46 16.37 16.23
C ARG A 171 2.88 15.83 15.97
N GLU A 172 3.18 14.64 16.49
CA GLU A 172 4.47 13.96 16.25
C GLU A 172 4.65 13.62 14.77
N SER A 173 3.63 13.05 14.12
CA SER A 173 3.63 12.76 12.68
C SER A 173 3.83 14.02 11.82
N GLU A 174 3.19 15.13 12.18
CA GLU A 174 3.38 16.41 11.50
C GLU A 174 4.79 16.98 11.68
N ALA A 175 5.36 16.88 12.89
CA ALA A 175 6.73 17.29 13.18
C ALA A 175 7.74 16.47 12.37
N ASP A 176 7.58 15.15 12.33
CA ASP A 176 8.41 14.23 11.54
C ASP A 176 8.36 14.54 10.04
N LYS A 177 7.17 14.86 9.52
CA LYS A 177 6.99 15.26 8.12
C LYS A 177 7.70 16.58 7.83
N ARG A 178 7.57 17.58 8.71
CA ARG A 178 8.26 18.88 8.57
C ARG A 178 9.77 18.73 8.62
N GLN A 179 10.29 17.91 9.53
CA GLN A 179 11.72 17.68 9.67
C GLN A 179 12.30 16.96 8.44
N LYS A 180 11.64 15.92 7.94
CA LYS A 180 12.04 15.24 6.69
C LYS A 180 12.00 16.18 5.49
N SER A 181 10.98 17.03 5.36
CA SER A 181 10.93 18.04 4.30
C SER A 181 12.06 19.07 4.40
N ALA A 182 12.41 19.53 5.61
CA ALA A 182 13.53 20.45 5.83
C ALA A 182 14.88 19.81 5.47
N THR A 183 15.12 18.56 5.86
CA THR A 183 16.36 17.83 5.53
C THR A 183 16.50 17.56 4.03
N LEU A 184 15.39 17.28 3.32
CA LEU A 184 15.40 17.14 1.86
C LEU A 184 15.81 18.46 1.18
N LEU A 185 15.24 19.60 1.61
CA LEU A 185 15.58 20.93 1.10
C LEU A 185 17.06 21.29 1.33
N GLU A 186 17.62 20.98 2.51
CA GLU A 186 19.04 21.21 2.80
C GLU A 186 19.97 20.36 1.91
N SER A 187 19.59 19.11 1.63
CA SER A 187 20.35 18.23 0.75
C SER A 187 20.37 18.73 -0.71
N ASP A 188 19.29 19.36 -1.17
CA ASP A 188 19.20 19.97 -2.50
C ASP A 188 20.05 21.24 -2.60
N ILE A 189 20.06 22.09 -1.55
CA ILE A 189 20.90 23.30 -1.49
C ILE A 189 22.39 22.94 -1.46
N SER A 190 22.77 21.84 -0.78
CA SER A 190 24.16 21.39 -0.71
C SER A 190 24.71 20.89 -2.05
N LYS A 191 23.86 20.30 -2.90
CA LYS A 191 24.24 19.84 -4.26
C LYS A 191 24.35 20.98 -5.28
N LEU A 192 23.74 22.13 -5.02
CA LEU A 192 23.83 23.34 -5.87
C LEU A 192 25.12 24.13 -5.67
N LYS A 193 25.94 23.83 -4.66
CA LYS A 193 27.28 24.43 -4.48
C LYS A 193 28.36 23.55 -5.13
N ALA A 194 28.52 23.68 -6.45
CA ALA A 194 29.71 23.21 -7.15
C ALA A 194 30.93 24.12 -6.82
N PRO A 195 32.19 23.64 -6.97
CA PRO A 195 33.35 24.23 -6.33
C PRO A 195 33.69 25.61 -6.89
N VAL A 196 34.04 26.53 -5.98
CA VAL A 196 34.60 27.84 -6.33
C VAL A 196 35.89 27.58 -7.13
N VAL A 197 35.84 27.88 -8.43
CA VAL A 197 37.02 27.97 -9.28
C VAL A 197 37.80 29.19 -8.79
N ASN A 198 38.88 28.94 -8.06
CA ASN A 198 39.87 29.97 -7.75
C ASN A 198 40.78 30.14 -8.98
N SER A 199 40.70 31.32 -9.60
CA SER A 199 41.63 31.83 -10.60
C SER A 199 42.89 32.40 -9.95
#